data_AF-M2UAL5-F1
#
_entry.id   AF-M2UAL5-F1
#
_cell.length_a   1.000
_cell.length_b   1.000
_cell.length_c   1.000
_cell.angle_alpha   90.00
_cell.angle_beta   90.00
_cell.angle_gamma   90.00
#
_symmetry.space_group_name_H-M   'P 1'
#
loop_
_entity.id
_entity.type
_entity.pdbx_description
1 polymer ?
#
loop_
_entity_poly.entity_id
_entity_poly.type
_entity_poly.pdbx_seq_one_letter_code
_entity_poly.pdbx_strand_id
1 'polypeptide(L)' 'INFKDAVGRKFTFPYHLIKSWKGMEELIKQAFLHVDVIGPHVHQGHYDLVGPDGQVILPQVWQALVQP' A
#
# COMPACT_ATOMS: atom_id res chain seq x y z
N ILE A 1 -8.76 -2.67 -6.34
CA ILE A 1 -7.75 -3.56 -5.71
C ILE A 1 -8.08 -3.77 -4.25
N ASN A 2 -7.88 -5.00 -3.75
CA ASN A 2 -8.02 -5.34 -2.34
C ASN A 2 -6.66 -5.20 -1.65
N PHE A 3 -6.56 -4.30 -0.69
CA PHE A 3 -5.36 -4.08 0.11
C PHE A 3 -5.60 -4.65 1.51
N LYS A 4 -4.64 -5.43 2.00
CA LYS A 4 -4.59 -5.89 3.39
C LYS A 4 -3.36 -5.30 4.04
N ASP A 5 -3.54 -4.67 5.19
CA ASP A 5 -2.42 -4.10 5.92
C ASP A 5 -1.80 -5.07 6.93
N ALA A 6 -0.71 -4.64 7.57
CA ALA A 6 0.03 -5.44 8.56
C ALA A 6 -0.77 -5.79 9.83
N VAL A 7 -1.87 -5.06 10.12
CA VAL A 7 -2.73 -5.30 11.29
C VAL A 7 -4.02 -6.04 10.90
N GLY A 8 -4.14 -6.49 9.65
CA GLY A 8 -5.23 -7.33 9.16
C GLY A 8 -6.47 -6.60 8.68
N ARG A 9 -6.46 -5.26 8.65
CA ARG A 9 -7.56 -4.46 8.06
C ARG A 9 -7.56 -4.63 6.55
N LYS A 10 -8.76 -4.60 5.96
CA LYS A 10 -8.96 -4.75 4.53
C LYS A 10 -9.55 -3.47 3.97
N PHE A 11 -9.00 -3.01 2.86
CA PHE A 11 -9.43 -1.82 2.15
C PHE A 11 -9.69 -2.16 0.68
N THR A 12 -10.66 -1.48 0.10
CA THR A 12 -10.92 -1.52 -1.33
C THR A 12 -10.62 -0.16 -1.91
N PHE A 13 -9.62 -0.08 -2.78
CA PHE A 13 -9.25 1.16 -3.43
C PHE A 13 -9.71 1.17 -4.90
N PRO A 14 -10.37 2.25 -5.34
CA PRO A 14 -10.63 2.50 -6.76
C PRO A 14 -9.33 2.58 -7.55
N TYR A 15 -9.27 1.89 -8.70
CA TYR A 15 -8.05 1.83 -9.53
C TYR A 15 -7.47 3.20 -9.84
N HIS A 16 -8.30 4.19 -10.18
CA HIS A 16 -7.83 5.53 -10.56
C HIS A 16 -7.04 6.25 -9.46
N LEU A 17 -7.23 5.90 -8.18
CA LEU A 17 -6.49 6.45 -7.04
C LEU A 17 -5.14 5.77 -6.82
N ILE A 18 -5.00 4.51 -7.25
CA ILE A 18 -3.82 3.69 -6.99
C ILE A 18 -3.06 3.30 -8.27
N LYS A 19 -3.47 3.79 -9.44
CA LYS A 19 -2.78 3.54 -10.72
C LYS A 19 -1.33 4.04 -10.76
N SER A 20 -0.91 4.83 -9.77
CA SER A 20 0.47 5.26 -9.57
C SER A 20 0.94 4.85 -8.18
N TRP A 21 2.25 4.63 -8.03
CA TRP A 21 2.84 4.33 -6.72
C TRP A 21 2.53 5.42 -5.71
N LYS A 22 2.67 6.69 -6.11
CA LYS A 22 2.38 7.85 -5.26
C LYS A 22 0.96 7.80 -4.69
N GLY A 23 -0.05 7.52 -5.51
CA GLY A 23 -1.43 7.46 -5.05
C GLY A 23 -1.68 6.28 -4.09
N MET A 24 -1.04 5.14 -4.36
CA MET A 24 -1.06 4.00 -3.42
C MET A 24 -0.37 4.35 -2.09
N GLU A 25 0.80 4.97 -2.12
CA GLU A 25 1.57 5.37 -0.94
C GLU A 25 0.80 6.38 -0.07
N GLU A 26 0.11 7.35 -0.68
CA GLU A 26 -0.73 8.32 0.03
C GLU A 26 -1.85 7.62 0.79
N LEU A 27 -2.53 6.65 0.17
CA LEU A 27 -3.59 5.87 0.81
C LEU A 27 -3.06 4.95 1.91
N ILE A 28 -1.88 4.36 1.73
CA ILE A 28 -1.19 3.60 2.78
C ILE A 28 -0.93 4.52 3.98
N LYS A 29 -0.31 5.69 3.77
CA LYS A 29 -0.05 6.66 4.85
C LYS A 29 -1.35 7.05 5.58
N GLN A 30 -2.43 7.31 4.86
CA GLN A 30 -3.72 7.60 5.47
C GLN A 30 -4.28 6.44 6.30
N ALA A 31 -4.14 5.19 5.85
CA ALA A 31 -4.58 4.02 6.60
C ALA A 31 -3.85 3.87 7.95
N PHE A 32 -2.63 4.40 8.05
CA PHE A 32 -1.76 4.27 9.22
C PHE A 32 -1.69 5.51 10.12
N LEU A 33 -2.47 6.55 9.83
CA LEU A 33 -2.44 7.83 10.56
C LEU A 33 -2.75 7.71 12.07
N HIS A 34 -3.57 6.72 12.46
CA HIS A 34 -3.99 6.48 13.85
C HIS A 34 -3.49 5.12 14.38
N VAL A 35 -2.38 4.61 13.84
CA VAL A 35 -1.79 3.34 14.30
C VAL A 35 -0.50 3.64 15.05
N ASP A 36 -0.58 3.76 16.38
CA ASP A 36 0.46 4.36 17.21
C ASP A 36 1.86 3.73 17.04
N VAL A 37 1.95 2.40 17.01
CA VAL A 37 3.26 1.71 17.03
C VAL A 37 3.93 1.69 15.66
N ILE A 38 3.19 1.38 14.61
CA ILE A 38 3.76 1.15 13.26
C ILE A 38 3.52 2.31 12.30
N GLY A 39 2.59 3.22 12.62
CA GLY A 39 2.26 4.38 11.80
C GLY A 39 3.49 5.23 11.48
N PRO A 40 4.30 5.66 12.45
CA PRO A 40 5.50 6.46 12.18
C PRO A 40 6.46 5.80 11.19
N HIS A 41 6.64 4.48 11.27
CA HIS A 41 7.48 3.72 10.34
C HIS A 41 6.89 3.69 8.93
N VAL A 42 5.57 3.49 8.81
CA VAL A 42 4.87 3.53 7.52
C VAL A 42 4.96 4.91 6.88
N HIS A 43 4.80 5.97 7.66
CA HIS A 43 4.93 7.35 7.17
C HIS A 43 6.34 7.67 6.66
N GLN A 44 7.37 7.00 7.20
CA GLN A 44 8.76 7.09 6.76
C GLN A 44 9.09 6.17 5.56
N GLY A 45 8.14 5.36 5.09
CA GLY A 45 8.36 4.42 3.98
C GLY A 45 9.02 3.10 4.40
N HIS A 46 9.06 2.79 5.69
CA HIS A 46 9.66 1.54 6.20
C HIS A 46 8.67 0.37 6.13
N TYR A 47 8.30 -0.02 4.91
CA TYR A 47 7.42 -1.16 4.65
C TYR A 47 7.66 -1.72 3.24
N ASP A 48 7.32 -3.00 3.06
CA ASP A 48 7.24 -3.63 1.75
C ASP A 48 5.77 -3.82 1.36
N LEU A 49 5.44 -3.61 0.10
CA LEU A 49 4.20 -4.15 -0.47
C LEU A 49 4.46 -5.58 -0.94
N VAL A 50 3.51 -6.46 -0.65
CA VAL A 50 3.63 -7.87 -0.99
C VAL A 50 2.45 -8.26 -1.87
N GLY A 51 2.76 -8.93 -2.98
CA GLY A 51 1.77 -9.45 -3.91
C GLY A 51 0.99 -10.65 -3.35
N PRO A 52 -0.07 -11.10 -4.04
CA PRO A 52 -0.85 -12.27 -3.65
C PRO A 52 -0.04 -13.56 -3.56
N ASP A 53 1.09 -13.62 -4.26
CA ASP A 53 2.04 -14.72 -4.32
C ASP A 53 3.13 -14.65 -3.23
N GLY A 54 3.11 -13.60 -2.39
CA GLY A 54 4.11 -13.40 -1.34
C GLY A 54 5.38 -12.67 -1.81
N GLN A 55 5.46 -12.24 -3.08
CA GLN A 55 6.63 -11.52 -3.58
C GLN A 55 6.56 -10.03 -3.23
N VAL A 56 7.72 -9.43 -2.94
CA VAL A 56 7.82 -7.99 -2.71
C VAL A 56 7.63 -7.23 -4.02
N ILE A 57 6.76 -6.24 -4.00
CA ILE A 57 6.48 -5.33 -5.10
C ILE A 57 7.31 -4.07 -4.90
N LEU A 58 8.22 -3.80 -5.84
CA LEU A 58 9.00 -2.57 -5.82
C LEU A 58 8.18 -1.38 -6.35
N PRO A 59 8.35 -0.18 -5.77
CA PRO A 59 7.67 1.04 -6.23
C PRO A 59 7.82 1.30 -7.74
N GLN A 60 9.01 1.00 -8.30
CA GLN A 60 9.35 1.25 -9.70
C GLN A 60 8.53 0.40 -10.69
N VAL A 61 8.09 -0.79 -10.30
CA VAL A 61 7.34 -1.71 -11.16
C VAL A 61 5.84 -1.67 -10.89
N TRP A 62 5.39 -0.88 -9.92
CA TRP A 62 3.99 -0.78 -9.49
C TRP A 62 3.02 -0.58 -10.66
N GLN A 63 3.31 0.39 -11.53
CA GLN A 63 2.43 0.72 -12.66
C GLN A 63 2.32 -0.40 -13.70
N ALA A 64 3.32 -1.28 -13.78
CA ALA A 64 3.28 -2.43 -14.69
C ALA A 64 2.49 -3.61 -14.11
N LEU A 65 2.43 -3.72 -12.79
CA LEU A 65 1.73 -4.79 -12.08
C LEU A 65 0.26 -4.49 -11.81
N VAL A 66 -0.06 -3.21 -11.60
CA VAL A 66 -1.39 -2.78 -11.21
C VAL A 66 -2.29 -2.61 -12.43
N GLN A 67 -3.36 -3.40 -12.44
CA GLN A 67 -4.35 -3.43 -13.51
C GLN A 67 -5.73 -2.97 -12.97
N PRO A 68 -6.62 -2.46 -13.84
CA PRO A 68 -7.99 -2.08 -13.49
C PRO A 68 -8.79 -3.16 -12.77
#